data_AF-A0A3Z6QU72-F1
#
_entry.id   AF-A0A3Z6QU72-F1
#
_cell.length_a   1.000
_cell.length_b   1.000
_cell.length_c   1.000
_cell.angle_alpha   90.00
_cell.angle_beta   90.00
_cell.angle_gamma   90.00
#
_symmetry.space_group_name_H-M   'P 1'
#
loop_
_entity.id
_entity.type
_entity.pdbx_description
1 polymer ?
#
loop_
_entity_poly.entity_id
_entity_poly.type
_entity_poly.pdbx_seq_one_letter_code
_entity_poly.pdbx_strand_id
1 'polypeptide(L)'
;MNKAEQQKRIKKIMLYATNEAVKTGVIPIMFKYLRMTSDGYAQITVCDKPTIINWVYNGHNEFRVSVWWDYQPEYIPKLIKGRPENLKLLLPDVDRTRFRFIVGACVSFYFDYLHKGILSDKGKEFFAIYVRESSVGYIDELEDVKPFGYSVSELPRPLYRMKVSATQNSKRN
;
A
#
# COMPACT_ATOMS: atom_id res chain seq x y z
N MET A 1 -2.76 -21.33 7.23
CA MET A 1 -2.31 -20.64 6.00
C MET A 1 -0.79 -20.53 6.02
N ASN A 2 -0.12 -20.94 4.95
CA ASN A 2 1.34 -20.80 4.85
C ASN A 2 1.72 -19.33 4.59
N LYS A 3 2.85 -18.88 5.15
CA LYS A 3 3.38 -17.52 5.01
C LYS A 3 3.60 -17.13 3.54
N ALA A 4 4.06 -18.06 2.70
CA ALA A 4 4.29 -17.80 1.27
C ALA A 4 2.98 -17.51 0.52
N GLU A 5 1.92 -18.26 0.80
CA GLU A 5 0.61 -18.03 0.20
C GLU A 5 0.01 -16.71 0.66
N GLN A 6 0.16 -16.38 1.95
CA GLN A 6 -0.26 -15.09 2.47
C GLN A 6 0.46 -13.92 1.76
N GLN A 7 1.77 -14.05 1.55
CA GLN A 7 2.53 -13.05 0.78
C GLN A 7 2.05 -12.94 -0.67
N LYS A 8 1.76 -14.06 -1.34
CA LYS A 8 1.20 -14.06 -2.70
C LYS A 8 -0.14 -13.31 -2.76
N ARG A 9 -1.06 -13.63 -1.85
CA ARG A 9 -2.40 -12.99 -1.76
C ARG A 9 -2.29 -11.49 -1.50
N ILE A 10 -1.41 -11.10 -0.58
CA ILE A 10 -1.18 -9.70 -0.23
C ILE A 10 -0.57 -8.92 -1.40
N LYS A 11 0.40 -9.52 -2.09
CA LYS A 11 0.98 -8.92 -3.30
C LYS A 11 -0.11 -8.69 -4.35
N LYS A 12 -1.01 -9.66 -4.55
CA LYS A 12 -2.12 -9.53 -5.50
C LYS A 12 -3.04 -8.36 -5.14
N ILE A 13 -3.55 -8.30 -3.89
CA ILE A 13 -4.40 -7.19 -3.43
C ILE A 13 -3.70 -5.84 -3.53
N MET A 14 -2.42 -5.78 -3.14
CA MET A 14 -1.63 -4.56 -3.25
C MET A 14 -1.57 -4.07 -4.71
N LEU A 15 -1.31 -4.97 -5.67
CA LEU A 15 -1.19 -4.62 -7.08
C LEU A 15 -2.51 -4.10 -7.64
N TYR A 16 -3.62 -4.77 -7.35
CA TYR A 16 -4.95 -4.31 -7.74
C TYR A 16 -5.25 -2.92 -7.16
N ALA A 17 -5.06 -2.74 -5.85
CA ALA A 17 -5.35 -1.48 -5.19
C ALA A 17 -4.47 -0.33 -5.71
N THR A 18 -3.17 -0.57 -5.89
CA THR A 18 -2.24 0.43 -6.41
C THR A 18 -2.55 0.77 -7.86
N ASN A 19 -2.86 -0.22 -8.70
CA ASN A 19 -3.28 0.01 -10.09
C ASN A 19 -4.53 0.89 -10.15
N GLU A 20 -5.56 0.58 -9.36
CA GLU A 20 -6.79 1.39 -9.32
C GLU A 20 -6.52 2.80 -8.76
N ALA A 21 -5.68 2.93 -7.72
CA ALA A 21 -5.27 4.23 -7.20
C ALA A 21 -4.55 5.09 -8.26
N VAL A 22 -3.71 4.48 -9.09
CA VAL A 22 -3.04 5.17 -10.19
C VAL A 22 -4.02 5.56 -11.29
N LYS A 23 -4.93 4.66 -11.70
CA LYS A 23 -5.93 4.95 -12.74
C LYS A 23 -6.90 6.07 -12.35
N THR A 24 -7.31 6.08 -11.08
CA THR A 24 -8.25 7.07 -10.52
C THR A 24 -7.59 8.37 -10.07
N GLY A 25 -6.25 8.45 -10.11
CA GLY A 25 -5.50 9.65 -9.75
C GLY A 25 -5.27 9.86 -8.26
N VAL A 26 -5.67 8.92 -7.39
CA VAL A 26 -5.33 8.91 -5.95
C VAL A 26 -3.82 8.86 -5.73
N ILE A 27 -3.12 8.05 -6.54
CA ILE A 27 -1.65 8.08 -6.66
C ILE A 27 -1.32 8.70 -8.02
N PRO A 28 -1.13 10.04 -8.09
CA PRO A 28 -1.11 10.78 -9.35
C PRO A 28 0.19 10.69 -10.17
N ILE A 29 0.80 9.50 -10.30
CA ILE A 29 2.06 9.32 -11.05
C ILE A 29 1.92 9.48 -12.58
N MET A 30 0.69 9.40 -13.09
CA MET A 30 0.35 9.61 -14.51
C MET A 30 -0.24 11.01 -14.78
N PHE A 31 -0.50 11.80 -13.73
CA PHE A 31 -1.19 13.08 -13.82
C PHE A 31 -0.21 14.21 -13.56
N LYS A 32 0.32 14.82 -14.63
CA LYS A 32 1.42 15.80 -14.56
C LYS A 32 1.20 16.94 -13.55
N TYR A 33 -0.05 17.39 -13.38
CA TYR A 33 -0.44 18.51 -12.53
C TYR A 33 -0.90 18.12 -11.13
N LEU A 34 -1.13 16.83 -10.88
CA LEU A 34 -1.53 16.35 -9.56
C LEU A 34 -0.27 15.93 -8.77
N ARG A 35 -0.38 16.07 -7.46
CA ARG A 35 0.65 15.72 -6.49
C ARG A 35 -0.01 15.06 -5.30
N MET A 36 0.67 14.09 -4.71
CA MET A 36 0.27 13.58 -3.40
C MET A 36 0.47 14.69 -2.36
N THR A 37 -0.52 14.87 -1.48
CA THR A 37 -0.37 15.65 -0.25
C THR A 37 0.59 14.96 0.71
N SER A 38 1.10 15.67 1.73
CA SER A 38 1.97 15.09 2.78
C SER A 38 1.33 13.90 3.47
N ASP A 39 0.01 13.89 3.60
CA ASP A 39 -0.76 12.81 4.18
C ASP A 39 -2.19 12.89 3.64
N GLY A 40 -2.90 11.77 3.69
CA GLY A 40 -4.27 11.73 3.22
C GLY A 40 -4.81 10.32 3.17
N TYR A 41 -6.08 10.23 2.81
CA TYR A 41 -6.73 8.98 2.48
C TYR A 41 -7.72 9.21 1.34
N ALA A 42 -8.06 8.14 0.65
CA ALA A 42 -9.11 8.08 -0.34
C ALA A 42 -9.89 6.77 -0.17
N GLN A 43 -11.18 6.84 -0.44
CA GLN A 43 -12.02 5.65 -0.58
C GLN A 43 -12.22 5.39 -2.06
N ILE A 44 -11.86 4.18 -2.49
CA ILE A 44 -12.01 3.71 -3.86
C ILE A 44 -12.64 2.32 -3.87
N THR A 45 -13.03 1.85 -5.05
CA THR A 45 -13.50 0.47 -5.26
C THR A 45 -12.39 -0.34 -5.90
N VAL A 46 -12.05 -1.50 -5.32
CA VAL A 46 -11.03 -2.41 -5.84
C VAL A 46 -11.60 -3.82 -5.85
N CYS A 47 -11.68 -4.46 -7.02
CA CYS A 47 -12.30 -5.77 -7.18
C CYS A 47 -13.71 -5.81 -6.56
N ASP A 48 -14.54 -4.81 -6.89
CA ASP A 48 -15.91 -4.63 -6.38
C ASP A 48 -16.05 -4.49 -4.85
N LYS A 49 -14.94 -4.27 -4.14
CA LYS A 49 -14.93 -4.07 -2.68
C LYS A 49 -14.55 -2.65 -2.30
N PRO A 50 -15.22 -2.07 -1.28
CA PRO A 50 -14.82 -0.79 -0.71
C PRO A 50 -13.40 -0.90 -0.16
N THR A 51 -12.55 0.06 -0.52
CA THR A 51 -11.12 0.04 -0.17
C THR A 51 -10.69 1.42 0.28
N ILE A 52 -10.02 1.47 1.43
CA ILE A 52 -9.33 2.68 1.89
C ILE A 52 -7.88 2.58 1.45
N ILE A 53 -7.40 3.63 0.77
CA ILE A 53 -5.98 3.86 0.54
C ILE A 53 -5.59 5.09 1.31
N ASN A 54 -4.58 4.97 2.17
CA ASN A 54 -4.04 6.11 2.89
C ASN A 54 -2.53 6.23 2.72
N TRP A 55 -2.03 7.44 2.89
CA TRP A 55 -0.62 7.73 2.74
C TRP A 55 -0.13 8.74 3.77
N VAL A 56 1.15 8.62 4.11
CA VAL A 56 1.92 9.63 4.85
C VAL A 56 3.31 9.73 4.23
N TYR A 57 3.77 10.95 4.03
CA TYR A 57 5.09 11.30 3.55
C TYR A 57 6.13 11.04 4.62
N ASN A 58 7.17 10.28 4.27
CA ASN A 58 8.25 9.89 5.16
C ASN A 58 9.60 10.54 4.80
N GLY A 59 9.59 11.57 3.95
CA GLY A 59 10.80 12.22 3.46
C GLY A 59 11.32 11.61 2.16
N HIS A 60 12.20 12.34 1.46
CA HIS A 60 12.90 11.85 0.26
C HIS A 60 12.00 11.31 -0.88
N ASN A 61 10.81 11.89 -1.08
CA ASN A 61 9.80 11.42 -2.04
C ASN A 61 9.20 10.04 -1.72
N GLU A 62 9.44 9.54 -0.50
CA GLU A 62 8.94 8.26 -0.02
C GLU A 62 7.63 8.46 0.75
N PHE A 63 6.62 7.67 0.39
CA PHE A 63 5.33 7.64 1.06
C PHE A 63 5.12 6.26 1.66
N ARG A 64 4.68 6.20 2.92
CA ARG A 64 4.07 5.00 3.49
C ARG A 64 2.64 4.95 2.97
N VAL A 65 2.33 3.97 2.14
CA VAL A 65 0.99 3.72 1.60
C VAL A 65 0.41 2.50 2.31
N SER A 66 -0.86 2.60 2.72
CA SER A 66 -1.61 1.54 3.37
C SER A 66 -2.90 1.29 2.61
N VAL A 67 -3.23 0.01 2.40
CA VAL A 67 -4.43 -0.45 1.71
C VAL A 67 -5.25 -1.28 2.69
N TRP A 68 -6.50 -0.89 2.90
CA TRP A 68 -7.49 -1.67 3.66
C TRP A 68 -8.59 -2.08 2.69
N TRP A 69 -8.52 -3.31 2.20
CA TRP A 69 -9.40 -3.88 1.18
C TRP A 69 -10.59 -4.61 1.80
N ASP A 70 -11.76 -4.47 1.18
CA ASP A 70 -13.05 -4.91 1.73
C ASP A 70 -13.29 -4.33 3.12
N TYR A 71 -13.11 -3.01 3.21
CA TYR A 71 -13.26 -2.24 4.43
C TYR A 71 -14.73 -1.95 4.71
N GLN A 72 -15.23 -2.45 5.84
CA GLN A 72 -16.63 -2.42 6.23
C GLN A 72 -16.75 -1.91 7.68
N PRO A 73 -16.54 -0.60 7.93
CA PRO A 73 -16.56 -0.04 9.28
C PRO A 73 -17.92 -0.16 9.97
N GLU A 74 -18.98 -0.41 9.21
CA GLU A 74 -20.37 -0.48 9.67
C GLU A 74 -20.59 -1.62 10.66
N TYR A 75 -19.82 -2.70 10.54
CA TYR A 75 -19.87 -3.85 11.46
C TYR A 75 -19.33 -3.52 12.86
N ILE A 76 -18.67 -2.37 13.05
CA ILE A 76 -18.28 -1.87 14.36
C ILE A 76 -18.83 -0.45 14.51
N PRO A 77 -20.04 -0.27 15.06
CA PRO A 77 -20.71 1.04 15.15
C PRO A 77 -19.87 2.15 15.81
N LYS A 78 -18.93 1.79 16.70
CA LYS A 78 -18.01 2.73 17.33
C LYS A 78 -16.98 3.34 16.37
N LEU A 79 -16.65 2.66 15.25
CA LEU A 79 -15.77 3.17 14.20
C LEU A 79 -16.45 4.18 13.29
N ILE A 80 -17.77 4.09 13.13
CA ILE A 80 -18.58 5.02 12.33
C ILE A 80 -18.59 6.42 12.97
N LYS A 81 -18.19 6.55 14.24
CA LYS A 81 -18.06 7.84 14.94
C LYS A 81 -16.85 8.64 14.46
N GLY A 82 -16.94 9.16 13.23
CA GLY A 82 -16.65 10.56 12.90
C GLY A 82 -15.21 11.06 13.02
N ARG A 83 -14.20 10.22 12.80
CA ARG A 83 -12.79 10.64 12.87
C ARG A 83 -12.04 10.33 11.56
N PRO A 84 -12.11 11.21 10.54
CA PRO A 84 -11.35 11.07 9.29
C PRO A 84 -9.86 10.80 9.50
N GLU A 85 -9.28 11.29 10.60
CA GLU A 85 -7.92 11.03 11.02
C GLU A 85 -7.61 9.54 11.25
N ASN A 86 -8.58 8.75 11.68
CA ASN A 86 -8.40 7.32 11.91
C ASN A 86 -8.14 6.58 10.59
N LEU A 87 -8.63 7.09 9.46
CA LEU A 87 -8.41 6.50 8.13
C LEU A 87 -6.98 6.71 7.61
N LYS A 88 -6.19 7.56 8.27
CA LYS A 88 -4.77 7.84 7.94
C LYS A 88 -3.79 6.93 8.69
N LEU A 89 -4.29 6.08 9.57
CA LEU A 89 -3.47 5.16 10.36
C LEU A 89 -2.89 4.04 9.51
N LEU A 90 -1.85 3.39 10.04
CA LEU A 90 -1.22 2.24 9.40
C LEU A 90 -2.18 1.04 9.28
N LEU A 91 -3.01 0.85 10.30
CA LEU A 91 -3.99 -0.22 10.44
C LEU A 91 -5.33 0.37 10.87
N PRO A 92 -6.46 -0.30 10.63
CA PRO A 92 -7.74 0.12 11.17
C PRO A 92 -7.66 0.32 12.69
N ASP A 93 -8.28 1.39 13.20
CA ASP A 93 -8.26 1.79 14.63
C ASP A 93 -9.13 0.86 15.51
N VAL A 94 -8.83 -0.43 15.49
CA VAL A 94 -9.43 -1.44 16.36
C VAL A 94 -8.40 -2.47 16.75
N ASP A 95 -8.73 -3.22 17.80
CA ASP A 95 -8.00 -4.41 18.14
C ASP A 95 -7.94 -5.41 16.96
N ARG A 96 -6.77 -6.03 16.76
CA ARG A 96 -6.53 -6.96 15.64
C ARG A 96 -7.50 -8.14 15.61
N THR A 97 -8.01 -8.58 16.76
CA THR A 97 -9.02 -9.66 16.83
C THR A 97 -10.33 -9.27 16.13
N ARG A 98 -10.58 -7.97 15.97
CA ARG A 98 -11.78 -7.42 15.31
C ARG A 98 -11.60 -7.21 13.81
N PHE A 99 -10.40 -7.35 13.25
CA PHE A 99 -10.15 -7.13 11.82
C PHE A 99 -11.03 -8.02 10.95
N ARG A 100 -11.29 -9.26 11.37
CA ARG A 100 -12.16 -10.20 10.65
C ARG A 100 -13.56 -9.68 10.37
N PHE A 101 -14.03 -8.69 11.12
CA PHE A 101 -15.35 -8.12 10.95
C PHE A 101 -15.37 -6.89 10.04
N ILE A 102 -14.23 -6.25 9.81
CA ILE A 102 -14.19 -4.92 9.17
C ILE A 102 -13.24 -4.80 7.99
N VAL A 103 -12.35 -5.77 7.76
CA VAL A 103 -11.39 -5.69 6.65
C VAL A 103 -11.13 -7.08 6.09
N GLY A 104 -11.17 -7.22 4.77
CA GLY A 104 -10.82 -8.47 4.07
C GLY A 104 -9.31 -8.67 3.95
N ALA A 105 -8.56 -7.60 3.68
CA ALA A 105 -7.10 -7.64 3.67
C ALA A 105 -6.49 -6.28 4.00
N CYS A 106 -5.35 -6.27 4.69
CA CYS A 106 -4.59 -5.07 4.99
C CYS A 106 -3.12 -5.27 4.63
N VAL A 107 -2.53 -4.26 4.00
CA VAL A 107 -1.11 -4.23 3.66
C VAL A 107 -0.60 -2.80 3.64
N SER A 108 0.64 -2.61 4.04
CA SER A 108 1.36 -1.35 3.87
C SER A 108 2.69 -1.58 3.16
N PHE A 109 3.13 -0.57 2.42
CA PHE A 109 4.38 -0.56 1.68
C PHE A 109 4.93 0.87 1.60
N TYR A 110 6.21 0.98 1.22
CA TYR A 110 6.81 2.26 0.89
C TYR A 110 6.77 2.47 -0.62
N PHE A 111 6.32 3.64 -1.03
CA PHE A 111 6.22 4.06 -2.43
C PHE A 111 7.11 5.26 -2.67
N ASP A 112 8.05 5.13 -3.59
CA ASP A 112 8.86 6.22 -4.10
C ASP A 112 8.08 6.93 -5.21
N TYR A 113 7.67 8.16 -4.93
CA TYR A 113 6.94 8.98 -5.86
C TYR A 113 7.81 9.51 -7.01
N LEU A 114 9.12 9.70 -6.78
CA LEU A 114 10.05 10.20 -7.79
C LEU A 114 10.36 9.13 -8.83
N HIS A 115 10.73 7.93 -8.37
CA HIS A 115 11.08 6.82 -9.25
C HIS A 115 9.89 5.91 -9.61
N LYS A 116 8.69 6.23 -9.08
CA LYS A 116 7.44 5.51 -9.33
C LYS A 116 7.60 4.02 -9.01
N GLY A 117 8.01 3.72 -7.79
CA GLY A 117 8.40 2.37 -7.39
C GLY A 117 7.92 2.00 -6.00
N ILE A 118 7.45 0.77 -5.83
CA ILE A 118 7.32 0.16 -4.51
C ILE A 118 8.70 -0.30 -4.06
N LEU A 119 9.06 0.04 -2.83
CA LEU A 119 10.38 -0.18 -2.27
C LEU A 119 10.43 -1.43 -1.39
N SER A 120 11.61 -2.02 -1.28
CA SER A 120 11.86 -3.20 -0.45
C SER A 120 12.83 -2.87 0.68
N ASP A 121 12.47 -3.20 1.92
CA ASP A 121 13.39 -3.12 3.07
C ASP A 121 13.92 -4.52 3.39
N LYS A 122 15.19 -4.78 3.05
CA LYS A 122 15.86 -6.07 3.24
C LYS A 122 15.08 -7.27 2.66
N GLY A 123 14.58 -7.11 1.44
CA GLY A 123 13.79 -8.16 0.77
C GLY A 123 12.35 -8.29 1.28
N LYS A 124 11.85 -7.31 2.04
CA LYS A 124 10.46 -7.23 2.48
C LYS A 124 9.81 -5.98 1.87
N GLU A 125 8.95 -6.17 0.89
CA GLU A 125 8.20 -5.06 0.29
C GLU A 125 6.99 -4.62 1.16
N PHE A 126 6.48 -5.54 1.98
CA PHE A 126 5.20 -5.40 2.67
C PHE A 126 5.31 -5.55 4.19
N PHE A 127 4.52 -4.75 4.90
CA PHE A 127 4.36 -4.81 6.35
C PHE A 127 2.92 -4.49 6.76
N ALA A 128 2.61 -4.58 8.06
CA ALA A 128 1.26 -4.38 8.58
C ALA A 128 0.21 -5.28 7.90
N ILE A 129 0.58 -6.55 7.70
CA ILE A 129 -0.18 -7.52 6.89
C ILE A 129 -1.33 -8.15 7.69
N TYR A 130 -2.47 -8.31 7.02
CA TYR A 130 -3.59 -9.12 7.46
C TYR A 130 -4.39 -9.64 6.25
N VAL A 131 -4.90 -10.88 6.32
CA VAL A 131 -5.87 -11.42 5.37
C VAL A 131 -6.94 -12.15 6.17
N ARG A 132 -8.20 -11.82 5.92
CA ARG A 132 -9.37 -12.50 6.50
C ARG A 132 -9.53 -13.85 5.82
N GLU A 133 -9.76 -14.88 6.62
CA GLU A 133 -9.89 -16.26 6.15
C GLU A 133 -10.97 -16.42 5.08
N SER A 134 -12.15 -15.82 5.29
CA SER A 134 -13.26 -15.87 4.31
C SER A 134 -12.97 -15.14 2.99
N SER A 135 -11.94 -14.28 2.95
CA SER A 135 -11.52 -13.59 1.73
C SER A 135 -10.49 -14.37 0.92
N VAL A 136 -9.92 -15.45 1.47
CA VAL A 136 -8.85 -16.22 0.82
C VAL A 136 -9.27 -16.77 -0.54
N GLY A 137 -10.41 -17.47 -0.61
CA GLY A 137 -10.90 -18.06 -1.85
C GLY A 137 -11.06 -17.03 -2.97
N TYR A 138 -11.70 -15.90 -2.65
CA TYR A 138 -11.87 -14.80 -3.59
C TYR A 138 -10.53 -14.27 -4.12
N ILE A 139 -9.54 -14.04 -3.23
CA ILE A 139 -8.23 -13.52 -3.65
C ILE A 139 -7.47 -14.54 -4.51
N ASP A 140 -7.62 -15.83 -4.23
CA ASP A 140 -6.98 -16.89 -4.99
C ASP A 140 -7.53 -16.96 -6.42
N GLU A 141 -8.83 -16.73 -6.60
CA GLU A 141 -9.53 -16.71 -7.89
C GLU A 141 -9.24 -15.46 -8.75
N LEU A 142 -8.81 -14.34 -8.14
CA LEU A 142 -8.44 -13.15 -8.90
C LEU A 142 -7.29 -13.44 -9.88
N GLU A 143 -7.33 -12.83 -11.06
CA GLU A 143 -6.24 -12.94 -12.03
C GLU A 143 -4.95 -12.27 -11.54
N ASP A 144 -3.81 -12.70 -12.07
CA ASP A 144 -2.54 -12.03 -11.80
C ASP A 144 -2.44 -10.77 -12.68
N VAL A 145 -2.22 -9.62 -12.03
CA VAL A 145 -2.08 -8.32 -12.73
C VAL A 145 -0.65 -7.79 -12.64
N LYS A 146 -0.25 -7.00 -13.64
CA LYS A 146 1.05 -6.30 -13.64
C LYS A 146 0.91 -4.87 -13.11
N PRO A 147 1.98 -4.28 -12.56
CA PRO A 147 2.02 -2.86 -12.21
C PRO A 147 1.63 -1.96 -13.38
N PHE A 148 0.79 -0.96 -13.13
CA PHE A 148 0.35 0.01 -14.13
C PHE A 148 1.00 1.38 -13.92
N GLY A 149 2.06 1.69 -14.69
CA GLY A 149 2.74 2.99 -14.64
C GLY A 149 3.74 3.17 -13.47
N TYR A 150 3.97 2.12 -12.68
CA TYR A 150 4.98 2.04 -11.62
C TYR A 150 5.73 0.70 -11.70
N SER A 151 6.78 0.56 -10.90
CA SER A 151 7.52 -0.70 -10.73
C SER A 151 7.31 -1.28 -9.34
N VAL A 152 7.26 -2.61 -9.22
CA VAL A 152 7.48 -3.29 -7.94
C VAL A 152 8.97 -3.59 -7.92
N SER A 153 9.72 -2.71 -7.27
CA SER A 153 11.16 -2.71 -7.36
C SER A 153 11.79 -3.39 -6.14
N GLU A 154 12.90 -4.08 -6.37
CA GLU A 154 13.84 -4.46 -5.31
C GLU A 154 14.67 -3.26 -4.82
N LEU A 155 14.23 -2.00 -5.07
CA LEU A 155 15.00 -0.83 -4.66
C LEU A 155 15.14 -0.85 -3.13
N PRO A 156 16.37 -0.90 -2.60
CA PRO A 156 16.59 -1.05 -1.18
C PRO A 156 16.23 0.24 -0.45
N ARG A 157 15.42 0.10 0.58
CA ARG A 157 15.24 1.16 1.58
C ARG A 157 16.46 1.21 2.52
N PRO A 158 16.95 2.39 2.92
CA PRO A 158 16.51 3.72 2.51
C PRO A 158 17.24 4.23 1.25
N LEU A 159 16.50 4.91 0.38
CA LEU A 159 17.00 5.42 -0.92
C LEU A 159 18.21 6.36 -0.79
N TYR A 160 18.39 7.06 0.34
CA TYR A 160 19.54 7.94 0.55
C TYR A 160 20.88 7.19 0.56
N ARG A 161 20.90 5.89 0.88
CA ARG A 161 22.14 5.08 0.85
C ARG A 161 22.63 4.84 -0.58
N MET A 162 21.75 4.89 -1.58
CA MET A 162 22.14 4.68 -2.99
C MET A 162 22.95 5.86 -3.55
N LYS A 163 22.81 7.08 -3.00
CA LYS A 163 23.59 8.24 -3.46
C LYS A 163 25.04 8.23 -2.97
N VAL A 164 25.35 7.55 -1.86
CA VAL A 164 26.72 7.56 -1.29
C VAL A 164 27.69 6.70 -2.11
N SER A 165 27.21 5.67 -2.81
CA SER A 165 28.04 4.76 -3.60
C SER A 165 28.35 5.26 -5.02
N ALA A 166 27.61 6.23 -5.56
CA ALA A 166 27.83 6.72 -6.92
C ALA A 166 28.89 7.83 -7.03
N THR A 167 29.39 8.37 -5.90
CA THR A 167 30.29 9.53 -5.90
C THR A 167 31.74 9.22 -5.50
N GLN A 168 32.11 7.96 -5.26
CA GLN A 168 33.49 7.61 -4.85
C GLN A 168 34.44 7.10 -5.96
N ASN A 169 34.00 6.92 -7.21
CA ASN A 169 34.87 6.42 -8.29
C ASN A 169 35.28 7.45 -9.35
N SER A 170 35.07 8.75 -9.11
CA SER A 170 35.60 9.83 -9.95
C SER A 170 36.61 10.63 -9.15
N LYS A 171 37.80 10.06 -8.95
CA LYS A 171 39.09 10.73 -8.75
C LYS A 171 40.16 9.68 -8.43
N ARG A 172 40.86 9.23 -9.45
CA ARG A 172 42.29 8.87 -9.41
C ARG A 172 42.79 8.97 -10.85
N ASN A 173 43.30 10.16 -11.18
CA ASN A 173 44.34 10.33 -12.19
C ASN A 173 45.64 9.74 -11.64
#